data_AF-A0A6C0J4Q4-F1
#
_entry.id   AF-A0A6C0J4Q4-F1
#
_cell.length_a   1.000
_cell.length_b   1.000
_cell.length_c   1.000
_cell.angle_alpha   90.00
_cell.angle_beta   90.00
_cell.angle_gamma   90.00
#
_symmetry.space_group_name_H-M   'P 1'
#
loop_
_entity.id
_entity.type
_entity.pdbx_description
1 polymer ?
#
loop_
_entity_poly.entity_id
_entity_poly.type
_entity_poly.pdbx_seq_one_letter_code
_entity_poly.pdbx_strand_id
1 'polypeptide(L)'
;MNFWLLCIPARTMLTLAPLYLEENQLELYSYLLFAIGISFIYLYFTDSRMNAFESSTGVTWWANYRIIHGLLYLIAAYYAYTNQPTIIPLLIDTLLGMLFWSLK
;
A
#
# COMPACT_ATOMS: atom_id res chain seq x y z
N MET A 1 10.50 -5.43 -14.82
CA MET A 1 10.05 -6.48 -13.88
C MET A 1 8.56 -6.33 -13.69
N ASN A 2 7.80 -7.42 -13.85
CA ASN A 2 6.33 -7.33 -13.87
C ASN A 2 5.82 -6.96 -12.48
N PHE A 3 5.08 -5.85 -12.39
CA PHE A 3 4.38 -5.39 -11.18
C PHE A 3 3.66 -6.53 -10.43
N TRP A 4 3.12 -7.50 -11.15
CA TRP A 4 2.48 -8.71 -10.63
C TRP A 4 3.37 -9.60 -9.78
N LEU A 5 4.67 -9.66 -10.03
CA LEU A 5 5.57 -10.62 -9.37
C LEU A 5 6.18 -10.08 -8.07
N LEU A 6 6.18 -8.76 -7.87
CA LEU A 6 6.75 -8.14 -6.67
C LEU A 6 5.70 -7.36 -5.87
N CYS A 7 4.94 -6.48 -6.51
CA CYS A 7 4.07 -5.54 -5.81
C CYS A 7 2.80 -6.21 -5.28
N ILE A 8 2.16 -7.09 -6.07
CA ILE A 8 0.97 -7.80 -5.62
C ILE A 8 1.30 -8.78 -4.48
N PRO A 9 2.33 -9.65 -4.55
CA PRO A 9 2.72 -10.50 -3.44
C PRO A 9 3.06 -9.70 -2.17
N ALA A 10 3.81 -8.60 -2.29
CA ALA A 10 4.13 -7.75 -1.15
C ALA A 10 2.88 -7.14 -0.49
N ARG A 11 1.93 -6.62 -1.29
CA ARG A 11 0.66 -6.08 -0.78
C ARG A 11 -0.23 -7.16 -0.16
N THR A 12 -0.28 -8.35 -0.74
CA THR A 12 -0.99 -9.49 -0.16
C THR A 12 -0.37 -9.92 1.17
N MET A 13 0.96 -9.94 1.28
CA MET A 13 1.65 -10.23 2.55
C MET A 13 1.30 -9.19 3.63
N LEU A 14 1.31 -7.90 3.28
CA LEU A 14 0.88 -6.83 4.19
C LEU A 14 -0.60 -6.97 4.58
N THR A 15 -1.47 -7.35 3.63
CA THR A 15 -2.90 -7.52 3.90
C THR A 15 -3.19 -8.70 4.83
N LEU A 16 -2.45 -9.80 4.70
CA LEU A 16 -2.64 -11.00 5.50
C LEU A 16 -1.90 -10.95 6.84
N ALA A 17 -0.82 -10.17 6.97
CA ALA A 17 -0.03 -10.09 8.19
C ALA A 17 -0.87 -9.85 9.46
N PRO A 18 -1.85 -8.91 9.51
CA PRO A 18 -2.68 -8.69 10.69
C PRO A 18 -3.45 -9.92 11.20
N LEU A 19 -3.69 -10.95 10.37
CA LEU A 19 -4.37 -12.19 10.80
C LEU A 19 -3.53 -13.04 11.76
N TYR A 20 -2.23 -12.80 11.83
CA TYR A 20 -1.27 -13.62 12.58
C TYR A 20 -0.54 -12.85 13.67
N LEU A 21 -0.88 -11.57 13.89
CA LEU A 21 -0.22 -10.69 14.85
C LEU A 21 -1.02 -10.59 16.15
N GLU A 22 -0.33 -10.58 17.27
CA GLU A 22 -0.88 -10.22 18.58
C GLU A 22 -1.01 -8.69 18.71
N GLU A 23 -1.79 -8.19 19.67
CA GLU A 23 -2.07 -6.75 19.86
C GLU A 23 -0.79 -5.89 19.92
N ASN A 24 0.21 -6.29 20.70
CA ASN A 24 1.49 -5.59 20.80
C ASN A 24 2.25 -5.53 19.45
N GLN A 25 2.10 -6.58 18.63
CA GLN A 25 2.72 -6.63 17.31
C GLN A 25 1.92 -5.83 16.28
N LEU A 26 0.60 -5.76 16.43
CA LEU A 26 -0.29 -4.90 15.64
C LEU A 26 0.03 -3.42 15.85
N GLU A 27 0.34 -3.02 17.08
CA GLU A 27 0.80 -1.66 17.36
C GLU A 27 2.11 -1.35 16.63
N LEU A 28 3.11 -2.24 16.70
CA LEU A 28 4.35 -2.05 15.93
C LEU A 28 4.10 -2.03 14.42
N TYR A 29 3.20 -2.89 13.94
CA TYR A 29 2.78 -2.95 12.56
C TYR A 29 2.10 -1.65 12.10
N SER A 30 1.38 -0.96 13.00
CA SER A 30 0.76 0.34 12.71
C SER A 30 1.79 1.39 12.29
N TYR A 31 2.95 1.44 12.94
CA TYR A 31 4.02 2.39 12.59
C TYR A 31 4.63 2.10 11.22
N LEU A 32 4.77 0.81 10.87
CA LEU A 32 5.20 0.40 9.53
C LEU A 32 4.19 0.86 8.47
N LEU A 33 2.90 0.59 8.68
CA LEU A 33 1.85 1.02 7.75
C LEU A 33 1.78 2.54 7.62
N PHE A 34 1.96 3.27 8.72
CA PHE A 34 2.00 4.72 8.74
C PHE A 34 3.16 5.26 7.89
N ALA A 35 4.36 4.69 8.06
CA ALA A 35 5.53 5.06 7.27
C ALA A 35 5.31 4.83 5.77
N ILE A 36 4.67 3.71 5.39
CA ILE A 36 4.30 3.43 4.00
C ILE A 36 3.28 4.47 3.49
N GLY A 37 2.24 4.76 4.26
CA GLY A 37 1.20 5.74 3.90
C GLY A 37 1.76 7.13 3.65
N ILE A 38 2.59 7.64 4.57
CA ILE A 38 3.28 8.92 4.41
C ILE A 38 4.21 8.92 3.20
N SER A 39 4.95 7.81 2.97
CA SER A 39 5.83 7.69 1.82
C SER A 39 5.06 7.81 0.50
N PHE A 40 3.88 7.21 0.39
CA PHE A 40 3.04 7.35 -0.82
C PHE A 40 2.51 8.76 -1.02
N ILE A 41 2.08 9.42 0.06
CA ILE A 41 1.62 10.82 0.00
C ILE A 41 2.78 11.74 -0.43
N TYR A 42 3.97 11.54 0.14
CA TYR A 42 5.17 12.28 -0.24
C TYR A 42 5.51 12.07 -1.73
N LEU A 43 5.51 10.82 -2.20
CA LEU A 43 5.77 10.50 -3.61
C LEU A 43 4.72 11.07 -4.56
N TYR A 44 3.48 11.27 -4.10
CA TYR A 44 2.42 11.93 -4.87
C TYR A 44 2.71 13.43 -5.05
N PHE A 45 2.98 14.15 -3.96
CA PHE A 45 3.18 15.60 -4.03
C PHE A 45 4.52 16.04 -4.63
N THR A 46 5.53 15.18 -4.60
CA THR A 46 6.86 15.50 -5.13
C THR A 46 7.10 15.00 -6.55
N ASP A 47 6.12 14.31 -7.16
CA ASP A 47 6.28 13.60 -8.43
C ASP A 47 7.59 12.77 -8.47
N SER A 48 7.96 12.22 -7.32
CA SER A 48 9.18 11.43 -7.19
C SER A 48 8.98 10.04 -7.79
N ARG A 49 10.05 9.41 -8.29
CA ARG A 49 10.00 8.07 -8.92
C ARG A 49 8.98 7.95 -10.07
N MET A 50 8.93 8.93 -10.97
CA MET A 50 8.07 8.81 -12.17
C MET A 50 8.59 7.74 -13.14
N ASN A 51 9.90 7.52 -13.19
CA ASN A 51 10.53 6.51 -14.04
C ASN A 51 11.03 5.32 -13.19
N ALA A 52 10.11 4.53 -12.63
CA ALA A 52 10.47 3.35 -11.85
C ALA A 52 10.79 2.15 -12.75
N PHE A 53 11.67 1.25 -12.31
CA PHE A 53 11.97 -0.01 -13.02
C PHE A 53 10.76 -0.94 -13.22
N GLU A 54 9.72 -0.74 -12.41
CA GLU A 54 8.43 -1.44 -12.48
C GLU A 54 7.44 -0.74 -13.43
N SER A 55 7.84 0.38 -14.06
CA SER A 55 7.02 1.06 -15.06
C SER A 55 7.01 0.27 -16.36
N SER A 56 5.84 -0.25 -16.74
CA SER A 56 5.65 -0.95 -18.03
C SER A 56 5.62 -0.02 -19.26
N THR A 57 5.56 1.30 -19.06
CA THR A 57 5.34 2.30 -20.14
C THR A 57 6.33 3.48 -20.06
N GLY A 58 7.42 3.35 -19.30
CA GLY A 58 8.38 4.42 -19.04
C GLY A 58 7.94 5.40 -17.94
N VAL A 59 6.63 5.61 -17.77
CA VAL A 59 6.03 6.38 -16.67
C VAL A 59 5.34 5.45 -15.67
N THR A 60 5.46 5.77 -14.40
CA THR A 60 4.83 5.05 -13.29
C THR A 60 3.33 5.28 -13.32
N TRP A 61 2.63 4.38 -13.99
CA TRP A 61 1.18 4.37 -14.19
C TRP A 61 0.33 4.55 -12.91
N TRP A 62 0.82 4.09 -11.76
CA TRP A 62 0.11 4.25 -10.48
C TRP A 62 0.43 5.56 -9.75
N ALA A 63 1.21 6.47 -10.35
CA ALA A 63 1.61 7.72 -9.72
C ALA A 63 0.41 8.58 -9.28
N ASN A 64 -0.59 8.73 -10.14
CA ASN A 64 -1.80 9.50 -9.84
C ASN A 64 -2.68 8.86 -8.75
N TYR A 65 -2.55 7.53 -8.57
CA TYR A 65 -3.33 6.78 -7.58
C TYR A 65 -2.61 6.64 -6.22
N ARG A 66 -1.37 7.12 -6.11
CA ARG A 66 -0.57 7.08 -4.85
C ARG A 66 -1.31 7.71 -3.68
N ILE A 67 -2.07 8.78 -3.92
CA ILE A 67 -2.82 9.46 -2.86
C ILE A 67 -3.87 8.54 -2.25
N ILE A 68 -4.58 7.75 -3.07
CA ILE A 68 -5.60 6.80 -2.61
C ILE A 68 -4.95 5.69 -1.79
N HIS A 69 -3.86 5.11 -2.32
CA HIS A 69 -3.10 4.09 -1.61
C HIS A 69 -2.53 4.63 -0.28
N GLY A 70 -1.94 5.83 -0.28
CA GLY A 70 -1.41 6.46 0.91
C GLY A 70 -2.46 6.64 2.01
N LEU A 71 -3.65 7.14 1.64
CA LEU A 71 -4.77 7.29 2.58
C LEU A 71 -5.26 5.95 3.13
N LEU A 72 -5.36 4.90 2.30
CA LEU A 72 -5.74 3.57 2.76
C LEU A 72 -4.73 2.99 3.76
N TYR A 73 -3.43 3.19 3.52
CA TYR A 73 -2.39 2.78 4.48
C TYR A 73 -2.44 3.56 5.79
N LEU A 74 -2.78 4.85 5.76
CA LEU A 74 -2.98 5.63 6.99
C LEU A 74 -4.21 5.16 7.79
N ILE A 75 -5.31 4.82 7.11
CA ILE A 75 -6.49 4.23 7.75
C ILE A 75 -6.13 2.86 8.34
N ALA A 76 -5.41 2.03 7.59
CA ALA A 76 -4.93 0.73 8.07
C ALA A 76 -4.01 0.87 9.29
N ALA A 77 -3.11 1.86 9.29
CA ALA A 77 -2.26 2.16 10.43
C ALA A 77 -3.09 2.53 11.67
N TYR A 78 -4.06 3.43 11.52
CA TYR A 78 -4.95 3.80 12.62
C TYR A 78 -5.76 2.60 13.13
N TYR A 79 -6.24 1.74 12.22
CA TYR A 79 -6.96 0.53 12.61
C TYR A 79 -6.07 -0.44 13.36
N ALA A 80 -4.82 -0.61 12.92
CA ALA A 80 -3.87 -1.48 13.59
C ALA A 80 -3.53 -0.98 15.00
N TYR A 81 -3.34 0.33 15.15
CA TYR A 81 -3.08 0.97 16.45
C TYR A 81 -4.25 0.86 17.42
N THR A 82 -5.49 0.83 16.91
CA THR A 82 -6.72 0.76 17.72
C THR A 82 -7.31 -0.64 17.82
N ASN A 83 -6.57 -1.68 17.39
CA ASN A 83 -7.02 -3.07 17.34
C ASN A 83 -8.34 -3.27 16.57
N GLN A 84 -8.55 -2.47 15.53
CA GLN A 84 -9.68 -2.56 14.61
C GLN A 84 -9.35 -3.43 13.39
N PRO A 85 -10.34 -3.84 12.58
CA PRO A 85 -10.15 -4.72 11.42
C PRO A 85 -9.24 -4.14 10.30
N THR A 86 -7.92 -4.21 10.50
CA THR A 86 -6.87 -3.64 9.64
C THR A 86 -6.86 -4.19 8.22
N ILE A 87 -7.36 -5.42 8.04
CA ILE A 87 -7.43 -6.11 6.75
C ILE A 87 -8.31 -5.36 5.76
N ILE A 88 -9.39 -4.72 6.21
CA ILE A 88 -10.37 -4.08 5.33
C ILE A 88 -9.70 -3.01 4.43
N PRO A 89 -9.02 -1.98 4.98
CA PRO A 89 -8.35 -0.98 4.15
C PRO A 89 -7.21 -1.57 3.30
N LEU A 90 -6.47 -2.57 3.79
CA LEU A 90 -5.37 -3.21 3.04
C LEU A 90 -5.86 -4.10 1.88
N LEU A 91 -7.00 -4.76 2.07
CA LEU A 91 -7.63 -5.55 1.01
C LEU A 91 -8.16 -4.64 -0.09
N ILE A 92 -8.81 -3.53 0.26
CA ILE A 92 -9.24 -2.51 -0.72
C ILE A 92 -8.03 -1.98 -1.48
N ASP A 93 -6.94 -1.65 -0.78
CA ASP A 93 -5.69 -1.21 -1.40
C ASP A 93 -5.13 -2.22 -2.42
N THR A 94 -5.11 -3.50 -2.06
CA THR A 94 -4.63 -4.59 -2.93
C THR A 94 -5.53 -4.77 -4.15
N LEU A 95 -6.86 -4.74 -3.96
CA LEU A 95 -7.84 -4.84 -5.05
C LEU A 95 -7.72 -3.65 -6.02
N LEU A 96 -7.57 -2.43 -5.51
CA LEU A 96 -7.35 -1.23 -6.33
C LEU A 96 -6.02 -1.31 -7.10
N GLY A 97 -4.97 -1.82 -6.46
CA GLY A 97 -3.68 -2.04 -7.12
C GLY A 97 -3.78 -2.99 -8.32
N MET A 98 -4.58 -4.07 -8.19
CA MET A 98 -4.87 -4.98 -9.30
C MET A 98 -5.76 -4.34 -10.37
N LEU A 99 -6.80 -3.61 -9.97
CA LEU A 99 -7.71 -2.94 -10.89
C LEU A 99 -6.98 -1.90 -11.75
N PHE A 100 -6.21 -1.02 -11.13
CA PHE A 100 -5.49 0.03 -11.84
C PHE A 100 -4.42 -0.54 -12.77
N TRP A 101 -3.80 -1.67 -12.44
CA TRP A 101 -2.92 -2.35 -13.37
C TRP A 101 -3.69 -2.84 -14.62
N SER A 102 -4.87 -3.41 -14.44
CA SER A 102 -5.69 -3.92 -15.55
C SER A 102 -6.23 -2.82 -16.47
N LEU A 103 -6.31 -1.58 -15.98
CA LEU A 103 -6.75 -0.40 -16.73
C LEU A 103 -5.60 0.39 -17.39
N LYS A 104 -4.36 -0.08 -17.21
CA LYS A 104 -3.13 0.56 -17.71
C LYS A 104 -2.97 0.47 -19.22
#